data_AF-A0A7D9IZ41-F1
#
_entry.id   AF-A0A7D9IZ41-F1
#
_cell.length_a   1.000
_cell.length_b   1.000
_cell.length_c   1.000
_cell.angle_alpha   90.00
_cell.angle_beta   90.00
_cell.angle_gamma   90.00
#
_symmetry.space_group_name_H-M   'P 1'
#
loop_
_entity.id
_entity.type
_entity.pdbx_description
1 polymer ?
#
loop_
_entity_poly.entity_id
_entity_poly.type
_entity_poly.pdbx_seq_one_letter_code
_entity_poly.pdbx_strand_id
1 'polypeptide(L)'
;KYSALKRYRKNKSDALKKKLRDISQAVKCQIKRKYREYLTKIEKSLNSNRKTFWSYHKAMLHQRTNHISAIIYNGVTATNPIEKAELLNAYFTSVFSKPTANMDYANFLNYQEFCSELAEFQSTTDEVLAYLNCLDTSKACGPDWLPARLLKETSSIRVESS
;
A
#
# COMPACT_ATOMS: atom_id res chain seq x y z
N LYS A 1 16.42 14.87 33.77
CA LYS A 1 15.39 14.20 34.63
C LYS A 1 16.02 13.28 35.68
N TYR A 2 16.89 12.34 35.31
CA TYR A 2 17.50 11.39 36.26
C TYR A 2 18.28 12.07 37.40
N SER A 3 19.08 13.08 37.09
CA SER A 3 19.81 13.89 38.09
C SER A 3 18.87 14.58 39.10
N ALA A 4 17.75 15.15 38.65
CA ALA A 4 16.74 15.77 39.50
C ALA A 4 16.02 14.74 40.39
N LEU A 5 15.70 13.56 39.85
CA LEU A 5 15.12 12.45 40.62
C LEU A 5 16.07 11.95 41.71
N LYS A 6 17.36 11.80 41.38
CA LYS A 6 18.41 11.40 42.33
C LYS A 6 18.53 12.40 43.47
N ARG A 7 18.47 13.71 43.18
CA ARG A 7 18.51 14.78 44.20
C ARG A 7 17.27 14.76 45.10
N TYR A 8 16.07 14.65 44.54
CA TYR A 8 14.84 14.53 45.32
C TYR A 8 14.80 13.28 46.21
N ARG A 9 15.33 12.14 45.73
CA ARG A 9 15.41 10.91 46.52
C ARG A 9 16.36 11.04 47.72
N LYS A 10 17.44 11.82 47.57
CA LYS A 10 18.40 12.10 48.66
C LYS A 10 17.87 13.10 49.67
N ASN A 11 17.11 14.10 49.23
CA ASN A 11 16.52 15.12 50.09
C ASN A 11 15.09 15.44 49.61
N LYS A 12 14.08 15.03 50.38
CA LYS A 12 12.65 15.10 50.02
C LYS A 12 12.04 16.48 50.28
N SER A 13 12.69 17.53 49.78
CA SER A 13 12.19 18.90 49.85
C SER A 13 11.10 19.18 48.80
N ASP A 14 10.11 20.00 49.15
CA ASP A 14 9.04 20.43 48.23
C ASP A 14 9.56 21.23 47.03
N ALA A 15 10.63 22.02 47.21
CA ALA A 15 11.29 22.73 46.12
C ALA A 15 11.89 21.74 45.09
N LEU A 16 12.51 20.66 45.58
CA LEU A 16 13.06 19.60 44.72
C LEU A 16 11.96 18.78 44.04
N LYS A 17 10.84 18.54 44.74
CA LYS A 17 9.65 17.90 44.18
C LYS A 17 9.05 18.72 43.03
N LYS A 18 8.91 20.04 43.21
CA LYS A 18 8.45 20.97 42.16
C LYS A 18 9.38 20.94 40.95
N LYS A 19 10.69 21.10 41.16
CA LYS A 19 11.69 21.04 40.08
C LYS A 19 11.66 19.71 39.31
N LEU A 20 11.48 18.59 40.00
CA LEU A 20 11.35 17.28 39.35
C LEU A 20 10.07 17.17 38.50
N ARG A 21 8.94 17.71 38.99
CA ARG A 21 7.68 17.77 38.24
C ARG A 21 7.85 18.61 36.98
N ASP A 22 8.41 19.80 37.09
CA ASP A 22 8.60 20.72 35.95
C ASP A 22 9.48 20.09 34.87
N ILE A 23 10.61 19.50 35.25
CA ILE A 23 11.50 18.78 34.33
C ILE A 23 10.78 17.57 33.70
N SER A 24 9.98 16.83 34.48
CA SER A 24 9.24 15.68 33.97
C SER A 24 8.15 16.09 32.98
N GLN A 25 7.47 17.20 33.24
CA GLN A 25 6.47 17.77 32.35
C GLN A 25 7.10 18.26 31.06
N ALA A 26 8.21 19.01 31.14
CA ALA A 26 8.95 19.47 29.98
C ALA A 26 9.39 18.29 29.09
N VAL A 27 9.94 17.22 29.68
CA VAL A 27 10.31 16.01 28.94
C VAL A 27 9.09 15.36 28.27
N LYS A 28 7.97 15.22 28.96
CA LYS A 28 6.73 14.68 28.37
C LYS A 28 6.25 15.51 27.18
N CYS A 29 6.27 16.84 27.31
CA CYS A 29 5.91 17.74 26.21
C CYS A 29 6.84 17.60 25.01
N GLN A 30 8.15 17.52 25.25
CA GLN A 30 9.14 17.35 24.18
C GLN A 30 8.99 16.01 23.45
N ILE A 31 8.76 14.91 24.17
CA ILE A 31 8.50 13.59 23.56
C ILE A 31 7.24 13.65 22.69
N LYS A 32 6.13 14.20 23.20
CA LYS A 32 4.88 14.34 22.44
C LYS A 32 5.08 15.19 21.18
N ARG A 33 5.80 16.31 21.28
CA ARG A 33 6.11 17.18 20.14
C ARG A 33 6.92 16.44 19.09
N LYS A 34 8.01 15.79 19.49
CA LYS A 34 8.88 15.04 18.57
C LYS A 34 8.16 13.88 17.91
N TYR A 35 7.27 13.21 18.63
CA TYR A 35 6.43 12.16 18.06
C TYR A 35 5.47 12.71 16.98
N ARG A 36 4.82 13.86 17.21
CA ARG A 36 3.99 14.52 16.19
C ARG A 36 4.80 14.93 14.96
N GLU A 37 5.97 15.54 15.16
CA GLU A 37 6.87 15.91 14.06
C GLU A 37 7.25 14.69 13.21
N TYR A 38 7.51 13.55 13.85
CA TYR A 38 7.77 12.28 13.18
C TYR A 38 6.58 11.76 12.36
N LEU A 39 5.36 11.80 12.92
CA LEU A 39 4.15 11.39 12.19
C LEU A 39 3.89 12.28 10.97
N THR A 40 3.99 13.60 11.13
CA THR A 40 3.84 14.56 10.02
C THR A 40 4.89 14.30 8.93
N LYS A 41 6.11 13.91 9.30
CA LYS A 41 7.15 13.55 8.33
C LYS A 41 6.75 12.30 7.52
N ILE A 42 6.19 11.28 8.18
CA ILE A 42 5.70 10.08 7.50
C ILE A 42 4.58 10.43 6.53
N GLU A 43 3.57 11.17 6.98
CA GLU A 43 2.42 11.59 6.17
C GLU A 43 2.86 12.36 4.92
N LYS A 44 3.74 13.37 5.09
CA LYS A 44 4.29 14.14 3.97
C LYS A 44 5.08 13.27 2.98
N SER A 45 5.73 12.22 3.47
CA SER A 45 6.49 11.29 2.63
C SER A 45 5.64 10.20 1.99
N LEU A 46 4.32 10.15 2.21
CA LEU A 46 3.48 9.06 1.71
C LEU A 46 3.52 8.97 0.18
N ASN A 47 3.42 10.10 -0.53
CA ASN A 47 3.41 10.13 -1.99
C ASN A 47 4.80 9.90 -2.61
N SER A 48 5.88 10.36 -1.95
CA SER A 48 7.25 10.28 -2.47
C SER A 48 7.99 9.01 -2.03
N ASN A 49 7.68 8.47 -0.86
CA ASN A 49 8.32 7.31 -0.28
C ASN A 49 7.34 6.51 0.60
N ARG A 50 6.46 5.73 -0.04
CA ARG A 50 5.52 4.84 0.64
C ARG A 50 6.17 3.86 1.63
N LYS A 51 7.46 3.55 1.51
CA LYS A 51 8.16 2.59 2.39
C LYS A 51 8.20 3.07 3.85
N THR A 52 8.31 4.38 4.10
CA THR A 52 8.36 4.93 5.47
C THR A 52 7.04 4.70 6.20
N PHE A 53 5.92 4.93 5.51
CA PHE A 53 4.58 4.66 6.01
C PHE A 53 4.40 3.18 6.31
N TRP A 54 4.70 2.30 5.36
CA TRP A 54 4.52 0.85 5.56
C TRP A 54 5.45 0.29 6.63
N SER A 55 6.67 0.83 6.78
CA SER A 55 7.58 0.47 7.88
C SER A 55 7.02 0.88 9.25
N TYR A 56 6.52 2.12 9.37
CA TYR A 56 5.84 2.59 10.59
C TYR A 56 4.59 1.76 10.91
N HIS A 57 3.74 1.55 9.92
CA HIS A 57 2.52 0.74 10.02
C HIS A 57 2.85 -0.68 10.47
N LYS A 58 3.88 -1.31 9.88
CA LYS A 58 4.38 -2.62 10.28
C LYS A 58 4.90 -2.61 11.72
N ALA A 59 5.68 -1.62 12.13
CA ALA A 59 6.20 -1.53 13.50
C ALA A 59 5.09 -1.34 14.54
N MET A 60 4.02 -0.61 14.20
CA MET A 60 2.85 -0.38 15.06
C MET A 60 1.90 -1.59 15.09
N LEU A 61 1.70 -2.26 13.96
CA LEU A 61 0.82 -3.43 13.86
C LEU A 61 1.50 -4.74 14.23
N HIS A 62 2.81 -4.93 14.08
CA HIS A 62 3.46 -6.17 14.57
C HIS A 62 3.41 -6.29 16.10
N GLN A 63 3.20 -5.18 16.81
CA GLN A 63 2.89 -5.19 18.25
C GLN A 63 1.42 -5.54 18.56
N ARG A 64 0.55 -5.54 17.54
CA ARG A 64 -0.87 -5.89 17.61
C ARG A 64 -1.13 -7.00 16.59
N THR A 65 -0.89 -8.26 16.99
CA THR A 65 -1.24 -9.51 16.28
C THR A 65 -1.99 -9.28 14.96
N ASN A 66 -1.39 -9.67 13.82
CA ASN A 66 -1.74 -9.43 12.40
C ASN A 66 -3.18 -9.77 11.94
N HIS A 67 -4.19 -9.64 12.79
CA HIS A 67 -5.57 -9.90 12.52
C HIS A 67 -6.30 -8.56 12.52
N ILE A 68 -6.89 -8.19 11.38
CA ILE A 68 -8.14 -7.44 11.43
C ILE A 68 -9.05 -8.30 12.30
N SER A 69 -9.27 -7.90 13.56
CA SER A 69 -9.94 -8.76 14.55
C SER A 69 -11.36 -9.06 14.12
N ALA A 70 -12.02 -8.09 13.47
CA ALA A 70 -13.34 -8.24 12.88
C ALA A 70 -13.52 -7.29 11.68
N ILE A 71 -14.32 -7.71 10.70
CA ILE A 71 -14.90 -6.82 9.69
C ILE A 71 -16.42 -6.79 9.86
N ILE A 72 -17.05 -5.65 9.57
CA ILE A 72 -18.49 -5.43 9.78
C ILE A 72 -19.11 -4.93 8.48
N TYR A 73 -20.20 -5.56 8.06
CA TYR A 73 -21.01 -5.14 6.92
C TYR A 73 -22.48 -5.50 7.17
N ASN A 74 -23.40 -4.56 6.94
CA ASN A 74 -24.84 -4.71 7.18
C ASN A 74 -25.19 -5.29 8.57
N GLY A 75 -24.46 -4.89 9.61
CA GLY A 75 -24.67 -5.38 10.99
C GLY A 75 -24.11 -6.77 11.28
N VAL A 76 -23.61 -7.49 10.28
CA VAL A 76 -22.92 -8.77 10.44
C VAL A 76 -21.45 -8.52 10.73
N THR A 77 -20.91 -9.20 11.74
CA THR A 77 -19.51 -9.08 12.18
C THR A 77 -18.80 -10.40 11.91
N ALA A 78 -17.73 -10.37 11.12
CA ALA A 78 -16.93 -11.54 10.74
C ALA A 78 -15.55 -11.50 11.39
N THR A 79 -15.18 -12.55 12.12
CA THR A 79 -13.93 -12.59 12.92
C THR A 79 -12.94 -13.64 12.42
N ASN A 80 -13.44 -14.75 11.88
CA ASN A 80 -12.61 -15.80 11.29
C ASN A 80 -12.36 -15.56 9.78
N PRO A 81 -11.35 -16.21 9.17
CA PRO A 81 -11.01 -15.97 7.76
C PRO A 81 -12.11 -16.31 6.76
N ILE A 82 -12.92 -17.34 7.02
CA ILE A 82 -13.99 -17.79 6.12
C ILE A 82 -15.14 -16.79 6.13
N GLU A 83 -15.63 -16.43 7.32
CA GLU A 83 -16.65 -15.39 7.50
C GLU A 83 -16.21 -14.07 6.85
N LYS A 84 -14.92 -13.73 6.95
CA LYS A 84 -14.38 -12.52 6.32
C LYS A 84 -14.49 -12.58 4.81
N ALA A 85 -14.11 -13.71 4.21
CA ALA A 85 -14.19 -13.91 2.77
C ALA A 85 -15.65 -13.86 2.28
N GLU A 86 -16.57 -14.51 2.99
CA GLU A 86 -18.00 -14.50 2.66
C GLU A 86 -18.60 -13.09 2.78
N LEU A 87 -18.29 -12.35 3.85
CA LEU A 87 -18.81 -11.01 4.05
C LEU A 87 -18.26 -10.01 3.04
N LEU A 88 -16.97 -10.14 2.67
CA LEU A 88 -16.38 -9.37 1.59
C LEU A 88 -17.03 -9.70 0.24
N ASN A 89 -17.28 -10.98 -0.03
CA ASN A 89 -17.95 -11.40 -1.25
C ASN A 89 -19.35 -10.77 -1.34
N ALA A 90 -20.15 -10.83 -0.26
CA ALA A 90 -21.46 -10.20 -0.20
C ALA A 90 -21.40 -8.69 -0.47
N TYR A 91 -20.43 -7.99 0.12
CA TYR A 91 -20.19 -6.57 -0.17
C TYR A 91 -19.87 -6.35 -1.64
N PHE A 92 -18.90 -7.07 -2.20
CA PHE A 92 -18.47 -6.87 -3.58
C PHE A 92 -19.59 -7.16 -4.57
N THR A 93 -20.34 -8.25 -4.39
CA THR A 93 -21.52 -8.55 -5.20
C THR A 93 -22.57 -7.44 -5.12
N SER A 94 -22.73 -6.78 -3.97
CA SER A 94 -23.71 -5.70 -3.81
C SER A 94 -23.37 -4.41 -4.57
N VAL A 95 -22.08 -4.13 -4.77
CA VAL A 95 -21.61 -2.91 -5.46
C VAL A 95 -21.40 -3.11 -6.96
N PHE A 96 -21.37 -4.36 -7.43
CA PHE A 96 -21.41 -4.65 -8.85
C PHE A 96 -22.83 -4.47 -9.39
N SER A 97 -22.94 -3.88 -10.58
CA SER A 97 -24.21 -3.80 -11.30
C SER A 97 -24.74 -5.21 -11.51
N LYS A 98 -26.03 -5.41 -11.22
CA LYS A 98 -26.71 -6.65 -11.62
C LYS A 98 -26.57 -6.80 -13.13
N PRO A 99 -26.26 -8.00 -13.66
CA PRO A 99 -26.38 -8.26 -15.08
C PRO A 99 -27.79 -7.82 -15.49
N THR A 100 -27.89 -6.89 -16.42
CA THR A 100 -29.17 -6.52 -16.99
C THR A 100 -29.78 -7.79 -17.57
N ALA A 101 -30.97 -8.19 -17.10
CA ALA A 101 -31.65 -9.42 -17.51
C ALA A 101 -31.95 -9.50 -19.02
N ASN A 102 -31.68 -8.41 -19.75
CA ASN A 102 -31.79 -8.30 -21.20
C ASN A 102 -30.43 -8.27 -21.92
N MET A 103 -29.29 -8.55 -21.26
CA MET A 103 -28.10 -8.97 -21.98
C MET A 103 -28.30 -10.42 -22.39
N ASP A 104 -28.98 -10.58 -23.52
CA ASP A 104 -29.00 -11.84 -24.24
C ASP A 104 -27.58 -12.07 -24.76
N TYR A 105 -26.73 -12.72 -23.96
CA TYR A 105 -25.36 -13.06 -24.34
C TYR A 105 -25.34 -13.93 -25.61
N ALA A 106 -26.45 -14.59 -25.95
CA ALA A 106 -26.63 -15.29 -27.22
C ALA A 106 -26.70 -14.33 -28.42
N ASN A 107 -27.28 -13.13 -28.26
CA ASN A 107 -27.28 -12.09 -29.31
C ASN A 107 -25.95 -11.34 -29.40
N PHE A 108 -25.13 -11.33 -28.34
CA PHE A 108 -23.72 -10.88 -28.41
C PHE A 108 -22.83 -11.82 -29.23
N LEU A 109 -23.29 -13.05 -29.53
CA LEU A 109 -22.58 -14.01 -30.38
C LEU A 109 -22.95 -13.91 -31.86
N ASN A 110 -23.81 -12.98 -32.28
CA ASN A 110 -23.89 -12.54 -33.68
C ASN A 110 -22.65 -11.69 -34.02
N TYR A 111 -21.48 -12.32 -33.91
CA TYR A 111 -20.16 -11.77 -34.20
C TYR A 111 -19.99 -11.33 -35.66
N GLN A 112 -20.95 -11.65 -36.52
CA GLN A 112 -20.83 -11.42 -37.96
C GLN A 112 -21.01 -9.95 -38.36
N GLU A 113 -21.66 -9.13 -37.53
CA GLU A 113 -21.91 -7.71 -37.84
C GLU A 113 -20.87 -6.74 -37.24
N PHE A 114 -20.05 -7.20 -36.28
CA PHE A 114 -19.00 -6.40 -35.63
C PHE A 114 -17.57 -6.88 -35.89
N CYS A 115 -17.38 -7.85 -36.79
CA CYS A 115 -16.08 -8.10 -37.40
C CYS A 115 -15.78 -6.96 -38.40
N SER A 116 -15.59 -5.75 -37.91
CA SER A 116 -14.66 -4.85 -38.58
C SER A 116 -13.35 -5.62 -38.63
N GLU A 117 -12.86 -5.95 -39.83
CA GLU A 117 -11.47 -6.41 -39.96
C GLU A 117 -10.62 -5.48 -39.11
N LEU A 118 -9.85 -6.05 -38.16
CA LEU A 118 -8.95 -5.25 -37.36
C LEU A 118 -8.10 -4.47 -38.36
N ALA A 119 -8.16 -3.14 -38.30
CA ALA A 119 -7.34 -2.29 -39.14
C ALA A 119 -5.89 -2.79 -39.04
N GLU A 120 -5.22 -2.89 -40.17
CA GLU A 120 -3.85 -3.41 -40.25
C GLU A 120 -2.98 -2.72 -39.19
N PHE A 121 -2.55 -3.48 -38.19
CA PHE A 121 -1.74 -2.96 -37.09
C PHE A 121 -0.30 -2.84 -37.58
N GLN A 122 0.15 -1.61 -37.79
CA GLN A 122 1.54 -1.31 -38.11
C GLN A 122 2.22 -0.74 -36.86
N SER A 123 3.34 -1.33 -36.47
CA SER A 123 4.23 -0.79 -35.44
C SER A 123 5.66 -0.73 -35.97
N THR A 124 6.40 0.29 -35.56
CA THR A 124 7.79 0.49 -36.01
C THR A 124 8.78 -0.08 -35.00
N THR A 125 9.98 -0.41 -35.47
CA THR A 125 11.06 -0.85 -34.58
C THR A 125 11.42 0.18 -33.52
N ASP A 126 11.36 1.47 -33.88
CA ASP A 126 11.67 2.58 -32.97
C ASP A 126 10.62 2.74 -31.88
N GLU A 127 9.34 2.54 -32.23
CA GLU A 127 8.24 2.54 -31.26
C GLU A 127 8.42 1.42 -30.23
N VAL A 128 8.65 0.19 -30.69
CA VAL A 128 8.88 -0.96 -29.81
C VAL A 128 10.11 -0.74 -28.92
N LEU A 129 11.20 -0.22 -29.47
CA LEU A 129 12.44 0.05 -28.73
C LEU A 129 12.23 1.14 -27.66
N ALA A 130 11.48 2.19 -27.97
CA ALA A 130 11.10 3.22 -27.00
C ALA A 130 10.31 2.64 -25.83
N TYR A 131 9.34 1.75 -26.09
CA TYR A 131 8.58 1.09 -25.03
C TYR A 131 9.43 0.15 -24.17
N LEU A 132 10.29 -0.67 -24.79
CA LEU A 132 11.22 -1.56 -24.06
C LEU A 132 12.17 -0.77 -23.14
N ASN A 133 12.65 0.40 -23.61
CA ASN A 133 13.51 1.28 -22.81
C ASN A 133 12.77 2.01 -21.68
N CYS A 134 11.45 2.14 -21.76
CA CYS A 134 10.61 2.73 -20.71
C CYS A 134 10.17 1.71 -19.64
N LEU A 135 10.49 0.42 -19.79
CA LEU A 135 10.15 -0.60 -18.79
C LEU A 135 10.75 -0.29 -17.42
N ASP A 136 9.91 -0.42 -16.38
CA ASP A 136 10.29 -0.33 -14.97
C ASP A 136 10.83 -1.68 -14.48
N THR A 137 12.16 -1.78 -14.38
CA THR A 137 12.88 -3.00 -13.99
C THR A 137 12.71 -3.37 -12.51
N SER A 138 12.03 -2.53 -11.71
CA SER A 138 11.70 -2.83 -10.31
C SER A 138 10.40 -3.59 -10.15
N LYS A 139 9.61 -3.76 -11.22
CA LYS A 139 8.36 -4.52 -11.19
C LYS A 139 8.63 -6.02 -11.07
N ALA A 140 7.71 -6.70 -10.39
CA ALA A 140 7.70 -8.15 -10.33
C ALA A 140 7.38 -8.72 -11.71
N CYS A 141 7.84 -9.95 -11.91
CA CYS A 141 7.60 -10.69 -13.13
C CYS A 141 6.13 -11.12 -13.26
N GLY A 142 5.63 -11.16 -14.50
CA GLY A 142 4.30 -11.66 -14.81
C GLY A 142 4.22 -13.19 -14.73
N PRO A 143 3.07 -13.78 -15.12
CA PRO A 143 2.88 -15.23 -15.17
C PRO A 143 3.74 -15.93 -16.23
N ASP A 144 4.35 -15.17 -17.13
CA ASP A 144 5.28 -15.62 -18.17
C ASP A 144 6.71 -15.84 -17.67
N TRP A 145 7.02 -15.43 -16.43
CA TRP A 145 8.35 -15.54 -15.82
C TRP A 145 9.47 -14.78 -16.56
N LEU A 146 9.12 -13.83 -17.44
CA LEU A 146 10.06 -12.92 -18.09
C LEU A 146 10.18 -11.57 -17.35
N PRO A 147 11.33 -11.24 -16.74
CA PRO A 147 11.49 -9.99 -16.01
C PRO A 147 11.67 -8.81 -16.98
N ALA A 148 11.06 -7.66 -16.65
CA ALA A 148 11.18 -6.42 -17.42
C ALA A 148 12.64 -5.97 -17.65
N ARG A 149 13.55 -6.33 -16.73
CA ARG A 149 14.99 -6.10 -16.88
C ARG A 149 15.57 -6.82 -18.10
N LEU A 150 15.21 -8.08 -18.30
CA LEU A 150 15.71 -8.88 -19.42
C LEU A 150 15.30 -8.23 -20.75
N LEU A 151 14.01 -7.93 -20.90
CA LEU A 151 13.46 -7.30 -22.11
C LEU A 151 14.11 -5.95 -22.43
N LYS A 152 14.44 -5.17 -21.39
CA LYS A 152 15.11 -3.88 -21.52
C LYS A 152 16.59 -4.01 -21.89
N GLU A 153 17.30 -4.97 -21.31
CA GLU A 153 18.71 -5.22 -21.61
C GLU A 153 18.91 -5.87 -22.99
N THR A 154 17.94 -6.67 -23.45
CA THR A 154 17.96 -7.30 -24.78
C THR A 154 17.33 -6.44 -25.86
N SER A 155 16.83 -5.22 -25.55
CA SER A 155 16.11 -4.36 -26.50
C SER A 155 16.97 -3.95 -27.70
N SER A 156 18.29 -3.92 -27.52
CA SER A 156 19.28 -3.54 -28.55
C SER A 156 19.89 -4.74 -29.29
N ILE A 157 19.61 -5.99 -28.87
CA ILE A 157 20.26 -7.21 -29.41
C ILE A 157 19.51 -7.72 -30.66
N ARG A 158 19.09 -6.82 -31.54
CA ARG A 158 18.44 -7.25 -32.79
C ARG A 158 19.50 -7.82 -33.74
N VAL A 159 19.61 -9.14 -33.69
CA VAL A 159 20.04 -10.11 -34.72
C VAL A 159 20.35 -9.45 -36.07
N GLU A 160 21.65 -9.24 -36.33
CA GLU A 160 22.25 -9.21 -37.66
C GLU A 160 22.08 -10.59 -38.30
N SER A 161 20.88 -10.96 -38.76
CA SER A 161 20.67 -12.17 -39.56
C SER A 161 19.36 -12.07 -40.33
N SER A 162 19.39 -11.42 -41.49
CA SER A 162 18.59 -11.74 -42.69
C SER A 162 19.21 -11.04 -43.89
#